data_AF-A0A0D6M5P6-F1
#
_entry.id   AF-A0A0D6M5P6-F1
#
_cell.length_a   1.000
_cell.length_b   1.000
_cell.length_c   1.000
_cell.angle_alpha   90.00
_cell.angle_beta   90.00
_cell.angle_gamma   90.00
#
_symmetry.space_group_name_H-M   'P 1'
#
loop_
_entity.id
_entity.type
_entity.pdbx_description
1 polymer ?
#
loop_
_entity_poly.entity_id
_entity_poly.type
_entity_poly.pdbx_seq_one_letter_code
_entity_poly.pdbx_strand_id
1 'polypeptide(L)'
;MNNRGVNVPPITFHRLLSAERQRTAEVTNLVDGSMLLLFALLLGVDAIKILQLADFHLDVDYSVTGDAKQMCHNVSSGAPGKLGKYGDYMCDAPEPLVVFALREAKRLVPDPDLVIWTGDNIPHIDNYDWNYVNNVMNITTTALFNQFPNTTILPTFGNHDYSPANAFDRNSVLYKACWELWKKQIDPSEKSPLYSSHSAADQLTCNRCIVMVLRRRALALPAPKGDKWFAATAAKWFPARDMEVPE
;
A
#
# COMPACT_ATOMS: atom_id res chain seq x y z
N MET A 1 36.83 -46.42 59.12
CA MET A 1 37.83 -45.39 58.75
C MET A 1 37.21 -44.50 57.68
N ASN A 2 37.21 -43.19 57.93
CA ASN A 2 36.34 -42.19 57.32
C ASN A 2 36.70 -41.84 55.88
N ASN A 3 35.67 -41.78 55.03
CA ASN A 3 35.67 -41.08 53.74
C ASN A 3 35.64 -39.56 54.00
N ARG A 4 36.64 -38.81 53.54
CA ARG A 4 36.61 -37.34 53.57
C ARG A 4 35.87 -36.83 52.34
N GLY A 5 34.66 -36.33 52.53
CA GLY A 5 33.96 -35.51 51.54
C GLY A 5 34.57 -34.11 51.50
N VAL A 6 34.95 -33.64 50.31
CA VAL A 6 35.35 -32.25 50.05
C VAL A 6 34.08 -31.41 49.93
N ASN A 7 33.97 -30.37 50.77
CA ASN A 7 32.84 -29.47 50.80
C ASN A 7 33.13 -28.29 49.84
N VAL A 8 32.44 -28.24 48.69
CA VAL A 8 32.51 -27.13 47.73
C VAL A 8 31.30 -26.23 47.97
N PRO A 9 31.45 -24.93 48.27
CA PRO A 9 30.31 -24.06 48.50
C PRO A 9 29.56 -23.82 47.18
N PRO A 10 28.22 -23.71 47.18
CA PRO A 10 27.46 -23.45 45.97
C PRO A 10 27.71 -22.01 45.51
N ILE A 11 28.39 -21.86 44.39
CA ILE A 11 28.47 -20.57 43.67
C ILE A 11 27.06 -20.23 43.23
N THR A 12 26.47 -19.23 43.88
CA THR A 12 25.10 -18.79 43.62
C THR A 12 25.03 -18.16 42.23
N PHE A 13 24.26 -18.78 41.33
CA PHE A 13 23.99 -18.32 39.95
C PHE A 13 23.45 -16.87 39.86
N HIS A 14 23.00 -16.31 40.99
CA HIS A 14 22.48 -14.95 41.09
C HIS A 14 23.53 -13.83 40.93
N ARG A 15 24.83 -14.09 41.11
CA ARG A 15 25.89 -13.05 40.98
C ARG A 15 26.45 -12.87 39.57
N LEU A 16 26.31 -13.86 38.69
CA LEU A 16 26.77 -13.74 37.30
C LEU A 16 25.77 -12.99 36.42
N LEU A 17 24.47 -13.23 36.64
CA LEU A 17 23.40 -12.52 35.91
C LEU A 17 23.33 -11.02 36.21
N SER A 18 23.71 -10.58 37.42
CA SER A 18 23.72 -9.15 37.75
C SER A 18 24.88 -8.39 37.11
N ALA A 19 26.06 -9.01 37.00
CA ALA A 19 27.23 -8.41 36.35
C ALA A 19 27.07 -8.31 34.83
N GLU A 20 26.44 -9.31 34.19
CA GLU A 20 26.14 -9.31 32.75
C GLU A 20 25.00 -8.34 32.39
N ARG A 21 24.02 -8.18 33.28
CA ARG A 21 22.92 -7.20 33.14
C ARG A 21 23.37 -5.76 33.33
N GLN A 22 24.39 -5.51 34.18
CA GLN A 22 25.00 -4.18 34.31
C GLN A 22 25.87 -3.85 33.10
N ARG A 23 26.65 -4.82 32.59
CA ARG A 23 27.51 -4.61 31.41
C ARG A 23 26.72 -4.43 30.11
N THR A 24 25.52 -5.02 30.00
CA THR A 24 24.60 -4.77 28.87
C THR A 24 23.81 -3.47 29.01
N ALA A 25 23.45 -3.05 30.23
CA ALA A 25 22.76 -1.78 30.46
C ALA A 25 23.65 -0.53 30.26
N GLU A 26 24.96 -0.63 30.45
CA GLU A 26 25.90 0.47 30.14
C GLU A 26 26.12 0.64 28.62
N VAL A 27 26.09 -0.44 27.84
CA VAL A 27 26.27 -0.37 26.37
C VAL A 27 25.00 0.14 25.66
N THR A 28 23.81 -0.07 26.23
CA THR A 28 22.55 0.43 25.67
C THR A 28 22.31 1.93 25.90
N ASN A 29 23.09 2.58 26.77
CA ASN A 29 22.96 4.02 27.06
C ASN A 29 24.00 4.90 26.34
N LEU A 30 24.83 4.32 25.47
CA LEU A 30 25.95 5.03 24.82
C LEU A 30 25.73 5.35 23.34
N VAL A 31 24.61 4.93 22.75
CA VAL A 31 24.23 5.35 21.40
C VAL A 31 23.22 6.48 21.53
N ASP A 32 23.72 7.66 21.87
CA ASP A 32 22.99 8.92 21.69
C ASP A 32 22.39 8.93 20.28
N GLY A 33 21.14 9.38 20.11
CA GLY A 33 20.52 9.53 18.79
C GLY A 33 21.40 10.35 17.83
N SER A 34 22.22 11.24 18.37
CA SER A 34 23.26 11.98 17.66
C SER A 34 24.35 11.08 17.06
N MET A 35 24.80 10.05 17.79
CA MET A 35 25.76 9.04 17.32
C MET A 35 25.15 8.13 16.24
N LEU A 36 23.89 7.73 16.38
CA LEU A 36 23.16 6.97 15.36
C LEU A 36 22.99 7.75 14.06
N LEU A 37 22.66 9.04 14.15
CA LEU A 37 22.54 9.93 13.00
C LEU A 37 23.90 10.19 12.32
N LEU A 38 24.97 10.41 13.12
CA LEU A 38 26.32 10.54 12.60
C LEU A 38 26.80 9.24 11.91
N PHE A 39 26.51 8.08 12.50
CA PHE A 39 26.81 6.79 11.87
C PHE A 39 26.02 6.59 10.58
N ALA A 40 24.74 6.95 10.52
CA ALA A 40 23.94 6.86 9.29
C ALA A 40 24.46 7.79 8.18
N LEU A 41 24.89 9.00 8.54
CA LEU A 41 25.52 9.96 7.62
C LEU A 41 26.90 9.48 7.14
N LEU A 42 27.71 8.89 8.02
CA LEU A 42 29.04 8.35 7.70
C LEU A 42 28.98 7.06 6.86
N LEU A 43 27.92 6.25 7.04
CA LEU A 43 27.69 5.02 6.27
C LEU A 43 26.94 5.26 4.95
N GLY A 44 26.48 6.49 4.67
CA GLY A 44 25.74 6.81 3.46
C GLY A 44 24.43 6.03 3.35
N VAL A 45 23.67 5.94 4.45
CA VAL A 45 22.39 5.22 4.45
C VAL A 45 21.38 6.03 3.64
N ASP A 46 21.07 5.55 2.44
CA ASP A 46 20.01 6.12 1.61
C ASP A 46 18.64 5.91 2.28
N ALA A 47 17.85 6.97 2.32
CA ALA A 47 16.47 6.88 2.75
C ALA A 47 15.65 6.13 1.69
N ILE A 48 14.75 5.25 2.14
CA ILE A 48 13.81 4.55 1.26
C ILE A 48 12.85 5.58 0.65
N LYS A 49 12.73 5.59 -0.68
CA LYS A 49 11.78 6.40 -1.43
C LYS A 49 10.56 5.56 -1.78
N ILE A 50 9.42 5.90 -1.17
CA ILE A 50 8.13 5.30 -1.47
C ILE A 50 7.30 6.30 -2.28
N LEU A 51 6.87 5.91 -3.46
CA LEU A 51 5.91 6.66 -4.26
C LEU A 51 4.50 6.09 -3.99
N GLN A 52 3.58 6.92 -3.53
CA GLN A 52 2.18 6.55 -3.36
C GLN A 52 1.33 7.17 -4.46
N LEU A 53 0.50 6.34 -5.10
CA LEU A 53 -0.44 6.71 -6.15
C LEU A 53 -1.82 6.16 -5.76
N ALA A 54 -2.88 6.88 -6.10
CA ALA A 54 -4.24 6.54 -5.69
C ALA A 54 -5.27 7.23 -6.59
N ASP A 55 -6.50 6.72 -6.59
CA ASP A 55 -7.70 7.43 -7.04
C ASP A 55 -7.56 8.00 -8.46
N PHE A 56 -7.08 7.18 -9.40
CA PHE A 56 -6.93 7.63 -10.79
C PHE A 56 -8.26 7.98 -11.43
N HIS A 57 -9.34 7.29 -11.06
CA HIS A 57 -10.69 7.46 -11.62
C HIS A 57 -10.64 7.79 -13.12
N LEU A 58 -10.11 6.85 -13.91
CA LEU A 58 -9.93 7.02 -15.34
C LEU A 58 -11.27 6.90 -16.05
N ASP A 59 -11.79 8.03 -16.51
CA ASP A 59 -12.94 8.09 -17.40
C ASP A 59 -12.51 7.93 -18.86
N VAL A 60 -12.72 6.72 -19.39
CA VAL A 60 -12.41 6.41 -20.80
C VAL A 60 -13.41 6.99 -21.79
N ASP A 61 -14.56 7.46 -21.31
CA ASP A 61 -15.63 8.07 -22.12
C ASP A 61 -15.64 9.60 -22.03
N TYR A 62 -14.73 10.18 -21.23
CA TYR A 62 -14.55 11.62 -21.14
C TYR A 62 -14.36 12.25 -22.52
N SER A 63 -15.09 13.34 -22.77
CA SER A 63 -15.01 14.07 -24.02
C SER A 63 -14.78 15.56 -23.78
N VAL A 64 -13.83 16.16 -24.50
CA VAL A 64 -13.61 17.62 -24.47
C VAL A 64 -14.81 18.41 -25.02
N THR A 65 -15.72 17.73 -25.73
CA THR A 65 -17.00 18.28 -26.21
C THR A 65 -18.20 17.79 -25.39
N GLY A 66 -17.94 17.12 -24.26
CA GLY A 66 -18.97 16.61 -23.35
C GLY A 66 -19.59 17.70 -22.48
N ASP A 67 -20.45 17.29 -21.55
CA ASP A 67 -21.13 18.18 -20.60
C ASP A 67 -20.75 17.82 -19.15
N ALA A 68 -20.19 18.78 -18.42
CA ALA A 68 -19.81 18.65 -17.00
C ALA A 68 -20.98 18.23 -16.09
N LYS A 69 -22.23 18.42 -16.51
CA LYS A 69 -23.43 17.99 -15.77
C LYS A 69 -23.90 16.58 -16.12
N GLN A 70 -23.27 15.94 -17.10
CA GLN A 70 -23.64 14.65 -17.65
C GLN A 70 -22.40 13.74 -17.70
N MET A 71 -21.72 13.64 -16.56
CA MET A 71 -20.50 12.84 -16.39
C MET A 71 -19.37 13.18 -17.38
N CYS A 72 -19.42 14.35 -18.03
CA CYS A 72 -18.41 14.80 -18.97
C CYS A 72 -18.33 13.97 -20.26
N HIS A 73 -19.41 13.22 -20.52
CA HIS A 73 -19.60 12.42 -21.73
C HIS A 73 -20.32 13.23 -22.80
N ASN A 74 -20.31 12.73 -24.03
CA ASN A 74 -21.03 13.36 -25.13
C ASN A 74 -22.55 13.24 -24.93
N VAL A 75 -23.26 14.34 -25.12
CA VAL A 75 -24.73 14.40 -25.01
C VAL A 75 -25.39 14.66 -26.37
N SER A 76 -26.51 13.97 -26.62
CA SER A 76 -27.26 14.06 -27.89
C SER A 76 -27.84 15.45 -28.16
N SER A 77 -28.02 16.27 -27.12
CA SER A 77 -28.70 17.57 -27.16
C SER A 77 -27.78 18.77 -27.48
N GLY A 78 -26.50 18.53 -27.78
CA GLY A 78 -25.68 19.47 -28.55
C GLY A 78 -25.29 20.78 -27.86
N ALA A 79 -25.19 20.82 -26.53
CA ALA A 79 -24.48 21.90 -25.86
C ALA A 79 -23.05 21.42 -25.51
N PRO A 80 -22.04 21.68 -26.36
CA PRO A 80 -20.66 21.33 -26.04
C PRO A 80 -20.19 22.18 -24.86
N GLY A 81 -19.96 21.55 -23.71
CA GLY A 81 -19.03 22.10 -22.74
C GLY A 81 -17.66 22.19 -23.41
N LYS A 82 -16.93 23.30 -23.21
CA LYS A 82 -15.50 23.35 -23.55
C LYS A 82 -14.73 22.76 -22.39
N LEU A 83 -14.79 21.43 -22.24
CA LEU A 83 -14.07 20.76 -21.18
C LEU A 83 -12.57 20.73 -21.51
N GLY A 84 -11.73 20.77 -20.48
CA GLY A 84 -10.29 20.82 -20.65
C GLY A 84 -9.72 19.53 -21.21
N LYS A 85 -8.61 19.60 -21.94
CA LYS A 85 -7.87 18.40 -22.39
C LYS A 85 -7.44 17.49 -21.23
N TYR A 86 -7.16 18.09 -20.07
CA TYR A 86 -6.68 17.41 -18.87
C TYR A 86 -7.76 17.31 -17.79
N GLY A 87 -9.03 17.49 -18.15
CA GLY A 87 -10.15 17.38 -17.21
C GLY A 87 -10.87 18.70 -16.95
N ASP A 88 -11.86 18.61 -16.07
CA ASP A 88 -12.63 19.69 -15.46
C ASP A 88 -12.92 19.29 -14.01
N TYR A 89 -13.16 20.25 -13.13
CA TYR A 89 -13.36 20.00 -11.70
C TYR A 89 -14.61 19.18 -11.39
N MET A 90 -15.57 19.11 -12.32
CA MET A 90 -16.79 18.32 -12.17
C MET A 90 -16.69 16.92 -12.81
N CYS A 91 -15.51 16.53 -13.26
CA CYS A 91 -15.27 15.28 -13.98
C CYS A 91 -14.24 14.41 -13.28
N ASP A 92 -14.36 13.11 -13.49
CA ASP A 92 -13.25 12.18 -13.28
C ASP A 92 -12.18 12.32 -14.39
N ALA A 93 -11.03 11.70 -14.18
CA ALA A 93 -9.81 12.01 -14.93
C ALA A 93 -9.86 11.44 -16.36
N PRO A 94 -9.64 12.25 -17.40
CA PRO A 94 -9.43 11.70 -18.73
C PRO A 94 -8.03 11.07 -18.83
N GLU A 95 -7.86 10.13 -19.77
CA GLU A 95 -6.59 9.43 -20.00
C GLU A 95 -5.36 10.35 -20.10
N PRO A 96 -5.41 11.51 -20.80
CA PRO A 96 -4.28 12.43 -20.84
C PRO A 96 -3.82 12.95 -19.48
N LEU A 97 -4.73 13.09 -18.50
CA LEU A 97 -4.37 13.51 -17.14
C LEU A 97 -3.65 12.37 -16.40
N VAL A 98 -4.19 11.15 -16.43
CA VAL A 98 -3.59 9.98 -15.78
C VAL A 98 -2.19 9.71 -16.33
N VAL A 99 -2.02 9.69 -17.65
CA VAL A 99 -0.72 9.48 -18.29
C VAL A 99 0.26 10.61 -17.97
N PHE A 100 -0.21 11.86 -17.93
CA PHE A 100 0.63 13.00 -17.57
C PHE A 100 1.08 12.92 -16.11
N ALA A 101 0.18 12.59 -15.18
CA ALA A 101 0.48 12.44 -13.76
C ALA A 101 1.53 11.34 -13.52
N LEU A 102 1.38 10.19 -14.16
CA LEU A 102 2.36 9.09 -14.09
C LEU A 102 3.74 9.51 -14.63
N ARG A 103 3.77 10.23 -15.76
CA ARG A 103 5.02 10.75 -16.33
C ARG A 103 5.70 11.74 -15.38
N GLU A 104 4.95 12.66 -14.79
CA GLU A 104 5.49 13.64 -13.85
C GLU A 104 5.94 12.97 -12.54
N ALA A 105 5.21 11.95 -12.06
CA ALA A 105 5.62 11.16 -10.91
C ALA A 105 6.97 10.48 -11.16
N LYS A 106 7.19 9.88 -12.34
CA LYS A 106 8.51 9.35 -12.73
C LYS A 106 9.55 10.45 -12.86
N ARG A 107 9.21 11.63 -13.39
CA ARG A 107 10.18 12.73 -13.52
C ARG A 107 10.66 13.23 -12.15
N LEU A 108 9.75 13.33 -11.19
CA LEU A 108 10.03 13.80 -9.83
C LEU A 108 10.71 12.73 -8.97
N VAL A 109 10.26 11.48 -9.11
CA VAL A 109 10.77 10.30 -8.40
C VAL A 109 11.15 9.25 -9.44
N PRO A 110 12.33 9.39 -10.08
CA PRO A 110 12.74 8.48 -11.16
C PRO A 110 12.93 7.07 -10.66
N ASP A 111 13.56 6.88 -9.51
CA ASP A 111 13.90 5.55 -9.01
C ASP A 111 13.35 5.39 -7.58
N PRO A 112 12.03 5.19 -7.41
CA PRO A 112 11.47 4.81 -6.14
C PRO A 112 11.85 3.36 -5.82
N ASP A 113 12.14 3.09 -4.55
CA ASP A 113 12.39 1.73 -4.06
C ASP A 113 11.09 0.89 -4.06
N LEU A 114 9.96 1.57 -3.91
CA LEU A 114 8.63 0.98 -3.86
C LEU A 114 7.57 1.94 -4.42
N VAL A 115 6.63 1.39 -5.19
CA VAL A 115 5.38 2.08 -5.54
C VAL A 115 4.23 1.41 -4.79
N ILE A 116 3.44 2.20 -4.07
CA ILE A 116 2.16 1.77 -3.48
C ILE A 116 1.06 2.40 -4.32
N TRP A 117 0.16 1.59 -4.87
CA TRP A 117 -0.98 2.05 -5.65
C TRP A 117 -2.26 1.58 -5.00
N THR A 118 -3.03 2.51 -4.43
CA THR A 118 -4.13 2.15 -3.53
C THR A 118 -5.51 2.00 -4.19
N GLY A 119 -5.56 1.86 -5.52
CA GLY A 119 -6.79 1.57 -6.26
C GLY A 119 -7.63 2.79 -6.62
N ASP A 120 -8.93 2.59 -6.80
CA ASP A 120 -9.94 3.55 -7.27
C ASP A 120 -9.65 4.09 -8.67
N ASN A 121 -9.73 3.17 -9.62
CA ASN A 121 -9.42 3.42 -11.02
C ASN A 121 -10.66 3.70 -11.86
N ILE A 122 -11.82 3.23 -11.43
CA ILE A 122 -13.06 3.33 -12.19
C ILE A 122 -13.74 4.65 -11.83
N PRO A 123 -14.22 5.44 -12.80
CA PRO A 123 -14.87 6.72 -12.55
C PRO A 123 -16.25 6.54 -11.89
N HIS A 124 -16.77 7.62 -11.35
CA HIS A 124 -18.09 7.75 -10.74
C HIS A 124 -19.18 7.89 -11.80
N ILE A 125 -19.37 6.84 -12.61
CA ILE A 125 -20.41 6.79 -13.65
C ILE A 125 -21.50 5.78 -13.32
N ASP A 126 -22.67 5.96 -13.92
CA ASP A 126 -23.81 5.08 -13.72
C ASP A 126 -23.75 3.85 -14.65
N ASN A 127 -24.25 2.71 -14.17
CA ASN A 127 -24.57 1.51 -14.96
C ASN A 127 -23.42 0.90 -15.81
N TYR A 128 -22.17 1.05 -15.39
CA TYR A 128 -21.05 0.37 -16.04
C TYR A 128 -21.00 -1.13 -15.68
N ASP A 129 -20.52 -1.96 -16.61
CA ASP A 129 -20.42 -3.40 -16.45
C ASP A 129 -18.98 -3.87 -16.18
N TRP A 130 -18.80 -5.19 -16.08
CA TRP A 130 -17.47 -5.78 -15.91
C TRP A 130 -16.51 -5.49 -17.10
N ASN A 131 -17.00 -5.37 -18.33
CA ASN A 131 -16.13 -5.09 -19.47
C ASN A 131 -15.50 -3.70 -19.34
N TYR A 132 -16.28 -2.73 -18.88
CA TYR A 132 -15.79 -1.39 -18.57
C TYR A 132 -14.69 -1.43 -17.50
N VAL A 133 -14.95 -2.09 -16.36
CA VAL A 133 -13.96 -2.26 -15.27
C VAL A 133 -12.68 -2.90 -15.79
N ASN A 134 -12.79 -4.02 -16.51
CA ASN A 134 -11.64 -4.73 -17.03
C ASN A 134 -10.83 -3.90 -18.03
N ASN A 135 -11.50 -3.10 -18.86
CA ASN A 135 -10.82 -2.18 -19.80
C ASN A 135 -10.02 -1.11 -19.05
N VAL A 136 -10.67 -0.41 -18.10
CA VAL A 136 -10.01 0.63 -17.30
C VAL A 136 -8.84 0.07 -16.51
N MET A 137 -9.01 -1.06 -15.83
CA MET A 137 -7.94 -1.74 -15.08
C MET A 137 -6.76 -2.12 -15.98
N ASN A 138 -7.02 -2.55 -17.21
CA ASN A 138 -5.97 -2.87 -18.17
C ASN A 138 -5.20 -1.61 -18.61
N ILE A 139 -5.89 -0.51 -18.88
CA ILE A 139 -5.27 0.77 -19.26
C ILE A 139 -4.44 1.33 -18.11
N THR A 140 -5.01 1.45 -16.90
CA THR A 140 -4.31 2.01 -15.73
C THR A 140 -3.11 1.17 -15.33
N THR A 141 -3.28 -0.16 -15.28
CA THR A 141 -2.17 -1.08 -14.99
C THR A 141 -1.06 -0.93 -16.03
N THR A 142 -1.41 -0.97 -17.33
CA THR A 142 -0.41 -0.86 -18.41
C THR A 142 0.33 0.46 -18.35
N ALA A 143 -0.37 1.58 -18.15
CA ALA A 143 0.24 2.90 -18.04
C ALA A 143 1.21 2.97 -16.85
N LEU A 144 0.79 2.51 -15.67
CA LEU A 144 1.62 2.51 -14.47
C LEU A 144 2.84 1.58 -14.61
N PHE A 145 2.62 0.36 -15.08
CA PHE A 145 3.65 -0.68 -15.19
C PHE A 145 4.71 -0.34 -16.24
N ASN A 146 4.30 0.30 -17.34
CA ASN A 146 5.23 0.81 -18.34
C ASN A 146 6.04 2.01 -17.84
N GLN A 147 5.46 2.80 -16.92
CA GLN A 147 6.14 3.96 -16.36
C GLN A 147 7.21 3.57 -15.34
N PHE A 148 6.99 2.46 -14.62
CA PHE A 148 7.90 1.92 -13.59
C PHE A 148 8.23 0.43 -13.83
N PRO A 149 8.84 0.06 -14.97
CA PRO A 149 8.96 -1.34 -15.40
C PRO A 149 9.90 -2.19 -14.53
N ASN A 150 10.80 -1.53 -13.78
CA ASN A 150 11.83 -2.17 -12.95
C ASN A 150 11.61 -1.93 -11.45
N THR A 151 10.44 -1.40 -11.05
CA THR A 151 10.13 -1.10 -9.66
C THR A 151 9.09 -2.09 -9.15
N THR A 152 9.21 -2.50 -7.89
CA THR A 152 8.14 -3.26 -7.23
C THR A 152 6.92 -2.36 -7.01
N ILE A 153 5.77 -2.81 -7.52
CA ILE A 153 4.49 -2.11 -7.38
C ILE A 153 3.56 -2.96 -6.54
N LEU A 154 2.95 -2.35 -5.52
CA LEU A 154 1.95 -2.96 -4.67
C LEU A 154 0.59 -2.37 -4.97
N PRO A 155 -0.22 -3.04 -5.80
CA PRO A 155 -1.60 -2.63 -5.98
C PRO A 155 -2.47 -3.08 -4.82
N THR A 156 -3.43 -2.24 -4.47
CA THR A 156 -4.65 -2.62 -3.76
C THR A 156 -5.85 -2.19 -4.60
N PHE A 157 -7.03 -2.72 -4.27
CA PHE A 157 -8.29 -2.26 -4.83
C PHE A 157 -8.89 -1.15 -3.98
N GLY A 158 -9.45 -0.17 -4.66
CA GLY A 158 -10.38 0.80 -4.09
C GLY A 158 -11.82 0.32 -4.23
N ASN A 159 -12.76 1.02 -3.61
CA ASN A 159 -14.15 0.57 -3.58
C ASN A 159 -14.86 0.68 -4.95
N HIS A 160 -14.34 1.49 -5.88
CA HIS A 160 -14.84 1.61 -7.26
C HIS A 160 -14.27 0.57 -8.23
N ASP A 161 -13.25 -0.21 -7.85
CA ASP A 161 -12.58 -1.18 -8.75
C ASP A 161 -13.41 -2.43 -9.09
N TYR A 162 -14.73 -2.39 -8.90
CA TYR A 162 -15.66 -3.45 -9.26
C TYR A 162 -16.98 -2.91 -9.79
N SER A 163 -17.74 -3.78 -10.47
CA SER A 163 -19.11 -3.48 -10.92
C SER A 163 -20.10 -4.49 -10.32
N PRO A 164 -21.16 -4.03 -9.63
CA PRO A 164 -21.39 -2.65 -9.21
C PRO A 164 -20.31 -2.16 -8.21
N ALA A 165 -20.13 -0.84 -8.09
CA ALA A 165 -19.21 -0.26 -7.11
C ALA A 165 -19.51 -0.78 -5.69
N ASN A 166 -18.48 -0.94 -4.87
CA ASN A 166 -18.52 -1.46 -3.49
C ASN A 166 -18.96 -2.94 -3.37
N ALA A 167 -19.33 -3.62 -4.45
CA ALA A 167 -19.87 -4.98 -4.40
C ALA A 167 -18.79 -6.07 -4.48
N PHE A 168 -17.70 -5.94 -3.71
CA PHE A 168 -16.64 -6.94 -3.66
C PHE A 168 -17.15 -8.27 -3.13
N ASP A 169 -16.74 -9.36 -3.78
CA ASP A 169 -17.10 -10.74 -3.40
C ASP A 169 -15.85 -11.64 -3.38
N ARG A 170 -15.89 -12.69 -2.56
CA ARG A 170 -14.81 -13.66 -2.29
C ARG A 170 -14.33 -14.39 -3.55
N ASN A 171 -15.17 -14.50 -4.57
CA ASN A 171 -14.87 -15.19 -5.83
C ASN A 171 -15.00 -14.27 -7.04
N SER A 172 -14.71 -12.98 -6.86
CA SER A 172 -14.79 -11.99 -7.92
C SER A 172 -13.88 -12.33 -9.10
N VAL A 173 -14.41 -12.15 -10.32
CA VAL A 173 -13.64 -12.24 -11.57
C VAL A 173 -12.49 -11.23 -11.61
N LEU A 174 -12.60 -10.14 -10.84
CA LEU A 174 -11.59 -9.09 -10.70
C LEU A 174 -10.24 -9.64 -10.24
N TYR A 175 -10.23 -10.48 -9.20
CA TYR A 175 -8.99 -10.95 -8.61
C TYR A 175 -8.17 -11.77 -9.60
N LYS A 176 -8.86 -12.62 -10.38
CA LYS A 176 -8.21 -13.40 -11.42
C LYS A 176 -7.73 -12.52 -12.57
N ALA A 177 -8.55 -11.57 -13.03
CA ALA A 177 -8.17 -10.67 -14.11
C ALA A 177 -6.95 -9.82 -13.73
N CYS A 178 -6.97 -9.20 -12.55
CA CYS A 178 -5.88 -8.35 -12.08
C CYS A 178 -4.62 -9.15 -11.77
N TRP A 179 -4.74 -10.37 -11.24
CA TRP A 179 -3.57 -11.26 -11.12
C TRP A 179 -2.87 -11.48 -12.46
N GLU A 180 -3.62 -11.74 -13.53
CA GLU A 180 -3.04 -11.97 -14.86
C GLU A 180 -2.31 -10.73 -15.40
N LEU A 181 -2.80 -9.53 -15.08
CA LEU A 181 -2.15 -8.26 -15.40
C LEU A 181 -0.88 -8.05 -14.55
N TRP A 182 -0.95 -8.36 -13.25
CA TRP A 182 0.06 -7.94 -12.28
C TRP A 182 1.20 -8.93 -12.02
N LYS A 183 0.97 -10.22 -12.28
CA LYS A 183 1.89 -11.33 -11.92
C LYS A 183 3.33 -11.21 -12.43
N LYS A 184 3.60 -10.32 -13.40
CA LYS A 184 4.97 -10.05 -13.88
C LYS A 184 5.78 -9.16 -12.95
N GLN A 185 5.11 -8.31 -12.16
CA GLN A 185 5.74 -7.30 -11.29
C GLN A 185 5.48 -7.54 -9.80
N ILE A 186 4.55 -8.44 -9.47
CA ILE A 186 4.26 -8.88 -8.10
C ILE A 186 4.90 -10.24 -7.83
N ASP A 187 5.35 -10.44 -6.59
CA ASP A 187 5.85 -11.74 -6.13
C ASP A 187 4.76 -12.84 -6.26
N PRO A 188 5.09 -14.01 -6.83
CA PRO A 188 4.16 -15.15 -6.94
C PRO A 188 3.46 -15.56 -5.63
N SER A 189 4.08 -15.33 -4.48
CA SER A 189 3.50 -15.63 -3.16
C SER A 189 2.27 -14.78 -2.80
N GLU A 190 2.10 -13.62 -3.45
CA GLU A 190 0.95 -12.72 -3.23
C GLU A 190 -0.33 -13.19 -3.92
N LYS A 191 -0.25 -14.24 -4.76
CA LYS A 191 -1.42 -14.79 -5.45
C LYS A 191 -2.51 -15.25 -4.47
N SER A 192 -2.17 -16.02 -3.44
CA SER A 192 -3.18 -16.52 -2.51
C SER A 192 -3.82 -15.41 -1.67
N PRO A 193 -3.05 -14.48 -1.06
CA PRO A 193 -3.61 -13.32 -0.36
C PRO A 193 -4.59 -12.49 -1.20
N LEU A 194 -4.24 -12.22 -2.47
CA LEU A 194 -5.09 -11.45 -3.38
C LEU A 194 -6.47 -12.11 -3.58
N TYR A 195 -6.49 -13.42 -3.79
CA TYR A 195 -7.74 -14.17 -4.02
C TYR A 195 -8.55 -14.36 -2.74
N SER A 196 -7.91 -14.29 -1.57
CA SER A 196 -8.57 -14.33 -0.27
C SER A 196 -8.95 -12.94 0.25
N SER A 197 -8.95 -11.90 -0.58
CA SER A 197 -9.40 -10.57 -0.19
C SER A 197 -10.91 -10.47 -0.30
N HIS A 198 -11.56 -9.87 0.69
CA HIS A 198 -13.02 -9.89 0.84
C HIS A 198 -13.67 -8.50 0.71
N SER A 199 -12.85 -7.45 0.77
CA SER A 199 -13.19 -6.05 0.55
C SER A 199 -11.89 -5.26 0.32
N ALA A 200 -12.00 -4.00 -0.15
CA ALA A 200 -10.86 -3.08 -0.18
C ALA A 200 -10.21 -2.91 1.21
N ALA A 201 -11.03 -2.89 2.27
CA ALA A 201 -10.55 -2.83 3.65
C ALA A 201 -9.80 -4.10 4.08
N ASP A 202 -10.16 -5.29 3.57
CA ASP A 202 -9.47 -6.55 3.89
C ASP A 202 -8.06 -6.60 3.29
N GLN A 203 -7.79 -5.89 2.20
CA GLN A 203 -6.43 -5.75 1.64
C GLN A 203 -5.53 -4.88 2.51
N LEU A 204 -6.10 -3.81 3.07
CA LEU A 204 -5.38 -2.86 3.94
C LEU A 204 -5.22 -3.40 5.37
N THR A 205 -6.22 -4.10 5.90
CA THR A 205 -6.21 -4.74 7.23
C THR A 205 -5.52 -6.09 7.25
N CYS A 206 -5.12 -6.61 6.08
CA CYS A 206 -4.18 -7.71 6.01
C CYS A 206 -2.85 -7.23 6.61
N ASN A 207 -2.69 -7.42 7.92
CA ASN A 207 -1.43 -7.27 8.66
C ASN A 207 -0.29 -8.08 8.05
N ARG A 208 -0.55 -8.88 7.02
CA ARG A 208 0.44 -9.56 6.19
C ARG A 208 0.76 -8.84 4.89
N CYS A 209 -0.13 -8.10 4.23
CA CYS A 209 0.18 -7.42 2.97
C CYS A 209 1.13 -6.23 3.17
N ILE A 210 0.91 -5.39 4.19
CA ILE A 210 1.84 -4.29 4.52
C ILE A 210 3.16 -4.82 5.12
N VAL A 211 3.11 -5.91 5.89
CA VAL A 211 4.29 -6.52 6.55
C VAL A 211 5.11 -7.43 5.63
N MET A 212 4.51 -8.08 4.62
CA MET A 212 5.23 -8.92 3.65
C MET A 212 6.17 -8.10 2.77
N VAL A 213 5.83 -6.84 2.50
CA VAL A 213 6.63 -5.97 1.64
C VAL A 213 7.84 -5.41 2.38
N LEU A 214 7.68 -5.00 3.64
CA LEU A 214 8.82 -4.54 4.46
C LEU A 214 9.81 -5.68 4.80
N ARG A 215 9.47 -6.95 4.51
CA ARG A 215 10.35 -8.10 4.77
C ARG A 215 11.42 -8.36 3.71
N ARG A 216 11.46 -7.66 2.58
CA ARG A 216 12.59 -7.75 1.65
C ARG A 216 13.66 -6.69 1.99
N ARG A 217 14.62 -7.09 2.84
CA ARG A 217 15.87 -6.39 3.24
C ARG A 217 15.84 -5.43 4.45
N ALA A 218 14.95 -5.61 5.43
CA ALA A 218 15.22 -5.07 6.76
C ALA A 218 16.00 -6.11 7.60
N LEU A 219 17.21 -5.72 8.02
CA LEU A 219 17.94 -6.36 9.11
C LEU A 219 16.96 -6.61 10.26
N ALA A 220 16.86 -7.86 10.72
CA ALA A 220 15.95 -8.22 11.79
C ALA A 220 16.37 -7.50 13.08
N LEU A 221 15.71 -6.38 13.39
CA LEU A 221 15.76 -5.78 14.72
C LEU A 221 14.49 -6.17 15.48
N PRO A 222 14.61 -6.67 16.72
CA PRO A 222 13.46 -7.05 17.52
C PRO A 222 12.63 -5.80 17.85
N ALA A 223 11.36 -5.79 17.43
CA ALA A 223 10.43 -4.73 17.81
C ALA A 223 10.10 -4.85 19.32
N PRO A 224 10.21 -3.75 20.10
CA PRO A 224 9.69 -3.72 21.47
C PRO A 224 8.17 -3.89 21.47
N LYS A 225 7.65 -4.70 22.40
CA LYS A 225 6.22 -4.79 22.67
C LYS A 225 5.71 -3.43 23.17
N GLY A 226 5.04 -2.63 22.34
CA GLY A 226 4.38 -1.43 22.84
C GLY A 226 3.78 -0.43 21.85
N ASP A 227 4.22 -0.36 20.60
CA ASP A 227 3.93 0.85 19.81
C ASP A 227 2.59 0.80 19.06
N LYS A 228 1.56 1.33 19.74
CA LYS A 228 0.20 1.58 19.23
C LYS A 228 0.11 2.70 18.18
N TRP A 229 1.23 3.23 17.70
CA TRP A 229 1.26 4.41 16.83
C TRP A 229 1.03 4.07 15.36
N PHE A 230 1.48 2.91 14.88
CA PHE A 230 1.36 2.54 13.47
C PHE A 230 -0.06 2.12 13.04
N ALA A 231 -0.90 1.68 13.99
CA ALA A 231 -2.30 1.30 13.73
C ALA A 231 -3.25 2.51 13.67
N ALA A 232 -2.83 3.69 14.15
CA ALA A 232 -3.72 4.84 14.34
C ALA A 232 -4.01 5.64 13.06
N THR A 233 -3.17 5.52 12.02
CA THR A 233 -3.31 6.34 10.81
C THR A 233 -4.35 5.77 9.83
N ALA A 234 -4.55 4.45 9.80
CA ALA A 234 -5.56 3.80 8.96
C ALA A 234 -6.99 3.91 9.54
N ALA A 235 -7.14 3.94 10.86
CA ALA A 235 -8.45 3.97 11.52
C ALA A 235 -9.14 5.36 11.49
N LYS A 236 -8.43 6.44 11.11
CA LYS A 236 -8.97 7.80 11.09
C LYS A 236 -9.78 8.15 9.83
N TRP A 237 -9.67 7.36 8.77
CA TRP A 237 -10.32 7.63 7.48
C TRP A 237 -11.63 6.87 7.27
N PHE A 238 -11.95 5.89 8.12
CA PHE A 238 -13.20 5.15 8.08
C PHE A 238 -13.77 5.05 9.49
N PRO A 239 -14.64 5.99 9.93
CA PRO A 239 -15.40 5.76 11.13
C PRO A 239 -16.33 4.58 10.86
N ALA A 240 -15.99 3.41 11.42
CA ALA A 240 -16.94 2.32 11.56
C ALA A 240 -18.14 2.86 12.35
N ARG A 241 -19.26 3.12 11.66
CA ARG A 241 -20.55 3.24 12.34
C ARG A 241 -21.08 1.84 12.54
N ASP A 242 -20.90 1.36 13.76
CA ASP A 242 -21.87 0.61 14.57
C ASP A 242 -23.06 0.01 13.78
N MET A 243 -22.93 -1.27 13.42
CA MET A 243 -24.08 -2.18 13.38
C MET A 243 -24.16 -2.86 14.75
N GLU A 244 -24.81 -2.21 15.70
CA GLU A 244 -25.49 -2.91 16.79
C GLU A 244 -26.91 -3.23 16.32
N VAL A 245 -27.21 -4.51 16.16
CA VAL A 245 -28.57 -5.03 16.26
C VAL A 245 -28.53 -6.11 17.35
N PRO A 246 -28.99 -5.81 18.58
CA PRO A 246 -29.35 -6.85 19.53
C PRO A 246 -30.85 -7.14 19.44
N GLU A 247 -31.14 -8.44 19.27
CA GLU A 247 -32.40 -9.20 19.44
C GLU A 247 -33.76 -8.55 19.13
#